data_AF-A0A453N4G2-F1
#
_entry.id   AF-A0A453N4G2-F1
#
_cell.length_a   1.000
_cell.length_b   1.000
_cell.length_c   1.000
_cell.angle_alpha   90.00
_cell.angle_beta   90.00
_cell.angle_gamma   90.00
#
_symmetry.space_group_name_H-M   'P 1'
#
loop_
_entity.id
_entity.type
_entity.pdbx_description
1 polymer ?
#
loop_
_entity_poly.entity_id
_entity_poly.type
_entity_poly.pdbx_seq_one_letter_code
_entity_poly.pdbx_strand_id
1 'polypeptide(L)'
;MVLSSTIAPQSKVTELTDDTKYDSLNLEQKKKAWPMERHRSAEVSQAILSKIGHDGAPISSCDPSGEFTADSNGMHRHTITDAAWEALKQSIVYFKGQPIGTLAAIDKSQAELNYDQVFMRDFVPSALAFLMKGEPTIVKNFLVETARLQSREKMVDLFKLGQGVMPASFKVHHSHPTKKTETLLADFGEIAIGRVAPVDSGLWWIFLLRAYTKYTRDSSLAESPHCQRAMRLILKLWLSEGFDTSPALLCADGCSMIDRRMGIYGYPLEIQALFFMALRCALSLLKDSNDDFVYQITKRIKALSYHLHSYYWLDFQRLNDIYRYKTEEYSQTALNKFNVIPESIPDWIFDFMPSRGGYFIGNVSPARMDFRWFCLGNFIAILSCLATGEQAEAILDLVEERWEELIGEMPLKICYPAMENQEWQIVTGCDPKNTRWSYHNGGSWPVLLWLLVAVSVKLGRPHIARNAVELMERRLAKDDFPEYYDGKTGRYIGKQSRKFQTWSVAGYLVAKMLLDDPSNLRAVSLEDDGHIREPVLKRSNSCP
;
A
#
# COMPACT_ATOMS: atom_id res chain seq x y z
N MET A 1 59.48 -26.83 -37.41
CA MET A 1 60.24 -26.23 -38.54
C MET A 1 59.59 -24.88 -38.84
N VAL A 2 60.27 -23.77 -38.54
CA VAL A 2 61.02 -22.92 -39.52
C VAL A 2 60.02 -22.11 -40.37
N LEU A 3 59.67 -20.86 -39.97
CA LEU A 3 60.37 -19.56 -40.25
C LEU A 3 60.05 -19.01 -41.67
N SER A 4 59.92 -17.70 -41.97
CA SER A 4 60.11 -16.45 -41.19
C SER A 4 59.53 -15.22 -41.93
N SER A 5 59.05 -14.21 -41.18
CA SER A 5 59.04 -12.74 -41.47
C SER A 5 58.37 -12.22 -42.78
N THR A 6 58.05 -10.95 -43.05
CA THR A 6 58.33 -9.59 -42.50
C THR A 6 57.19 -8.67 -43.05
N ILE A 7 56.84 -7.44 -42.63
CA ILE A 7 57.35 -6.42 -41.66
C ILE A 7 56.15 -5.55 -41.20
N ALA A 8 56.32 -4.56 -40.31
CA ALA A 8 55.36 -3.47 -40.04
C ALA A 8 56.07 -2.11 -40.01
N PRO A 9 55.34 -0.98 -40.17
CA PRO A 9 55.52 0.10 -39.18
C PRO A 9 54.24 0.85 -38.77
N GLN A 10 54.33 1.50 -37.61
CA GLN A 10 53.31 2.32 -36.96
C GLN A 10 53.16 3.71 -37.61
N SER A 11 51.98 4.33 -37.49
CA SER A 11 51.82 5.78 -37.59
C SER A 11 51.37 6.37 -36.25
N LYS A 12 51.85 7.58 -35.95
CA LYS A 12 51.72 8.23 -34.63
C LYS A 12 50.41 9.00 -34.53
N VAL A 13 49.85 9.06 -33.31
CA VAL A 13 48.90 10.11 -32.91
C VAL A 13 49.71 11.36 -32.58
N THR A 14 49.33 12.50 -33.15
CA THR A 14 49.90 13.81 -32.85
C THR A 14 48.87 14.65 -32.10
N GLU A 15 49.27 15.18 -30.94
CA GLU A 15 48.52 16.23 -30.25
C GLU A 15 48.57 17.52 -31.07
N LEU A 16 47.46 18.27 -31.07
CA LEU A 16 47.42 19.66 -31.52
C LEU A 16 46.71 20.48 -30.44
N THR A 17 47.50 21.15 -29.62
CA THR A 17 47.11 22.34 -28.89
C THR A 17 47.01 23.51 -29.87
N ASP A 18 45.96 24.33 -29.79
CA ASP A 18 46.18 25.77 -29.89
C ASP A 18 45.06 26.61 -29.24
N ASP A 19 45.45 27.78 -28.78
CA ASP A 19 44.62 28.71 -28.00
C ASP A 19 43.61 29.48 -28.87
N THR A 20 42.40 29.70 -28.35
CA THR A 20 41.59 30.86 -28.76
C THR A 20 41.02 31.61 -27.56
N LYS A 21 41.53 32.82 -27.35
CA LYS A 21 40.99 33.81 -26.40
C LYS A 21 39.54 34.14 -26.76
N TYR A 22 38.68 34.23 -25.76
CA TYR A 22 37.39 34.92 -25.86
C TYR A 22 37.41 36.19 -25.02
N ASP A 23 37.07 37.31 -25.66
CA ASP A 23 37.04 38.64 -25.03
C ASP A 23 35.92 38.76 -23.99
N SER A 24 36.24 39.45 -22.89
CA SER A 24 35.31 39.78 -21.83
C SER A 24 34.60 41.11 -22.10
N LEU A 25 33.31 41.05 -22.49
CA LEU A 25 32.45 42.22 -22.57
C LEU A 25 31.58 42.34 -21.31
N ASN A 26 31.84 43.40 -20.54
CA ASN A 26 31.02 43.80 -19.39
C ASN A 26 29.57 44.08 -19.81
N LEU A 27 28.62 43.54 -19.04
CA LEU A 27 27.26 44.09 -19.00
C LEU A 27 26.81 44.26 -17.54
N GLU A 28 26.79 45.51 -17.08
CA GLU A 28 26.32 45.87 -15.74
C GLU A 28 24.83 45.55 -15.57
N GLN A 29 24.48 44.59 -14.72
CA GLN A 29 23.11 44.46 -14.21
C GLN A 29 22.95 45.24 -12.90
N LYS A 30 22.33 46.42 -13.01
CA LYS A 30 22.01 47.29 -11.88
C LYS A 30 21.02 46.60 -10.93
N LYS A 31 21.47 46.37 -9.69
CA LYS A 31 20.61 45.93 -8.57
C LYS A 31 19.48 46.94 -8.34
N LYS A 32 18.23 46.51 -8.44
CA LYS A 32 17.07 47.19 -7.84
C LYS A 32 16.56 46.34 -6.68
N ALA A 33 16.81 46.80 -5.46
CA ALA A 33 16.14 46.27 -4.28
C ALA A 33 14.66 46.68 -4.30
N TRP A 34 13.78 45.77 -3.92
CA TRP A 34 12.37 46.06 -3.60
C TRP A 34 12.11 45.69 -2.12
N PRO A 35 11.17 46.36 -1.42
CA PRO A 35 11.13 46.30 0.03
C PRO A 35 10.52 45.01 0.58
N MET A 36 11.04 44.54 1.71
CA MET A 36 10.36 43.55 2.55
C MET A 36 9.19 44.22 3.30
N GLU A 37 7.96 43.95 2.89
CA GLU A 37 6.78 44.27 3.70
C GLU A 37 6.61 43.22 4.81
N ARG A 38 6.90 43.63 6.06
CA ARG A 38 6.57 42.84 7.25
C ARG A 38 5.11 43.07 7.62
N HIS A 39 4.21 42.18 7.21
CA HIS A 39 2.88 42.16 7.80
C HIS A 39 2.94 41.69 9.26
N ARG A 40 2.63 42.61 10.18
CA ARG A 40 2.36 42.29 11.58
C ARG A 40 1.00 41.58 11.65
N SER A 41 0.98 40.35 12.16
CA SER A 41 -0.26 39.70 12.58
C SER A 41 -0.87 40.45 13.76
N ALA A 42 -2.19 40.62 13.74
CA ALA A 42 -2.91 41.33 14.79
C ALA A 42 -3.02 40.49 16.08
N GLU A 43 -2.86 41.16 17.22
CA GLU A 43 -3.19 40.61 18.53
C GLU A 43 -4.72 40.51 18.66
N VAL A 44 -5.23 39.32 18.97
CA VAL A 44 -6.64 39.12 19.33
C VAL A 44 -6.74 38.93 20.84
N SER A 45 -7.38 39.90 21.50
CA SER A 45 -7.53 39.93 22.96
C SER A 45 -8.40 38.79 23.47
N GLN A 46 -7.89 38.02 24.44
CA GLN A 46 -8.73 37.22 25.33
C GLN A 46 -9.16 38.05 26.54
N ALA A 47 -10.46 38.28 26.70
CA ALA A 47 -11.06 38.73 27.96
C ALA A 47 -12.55 38.34 28.04
N ILE A 48 -13.06 38.16 29.26
CA ILE A 48 -14.47 37.94 29.63
C ILE A 48 -14.98 36.52 29.26
N LEU A 49 -14.98 35.55 30.18
CA LEU A 49 -16.01 35.45 31.23
C LEU A 49 -15.49 34.73 32.49
N SER A 50 -15.86 35.23 33.67
CA SER A 50 -15.72 34.51 34.94
C SER A 50 -16.88 34.82 35.89
N LYS A 51 -17.36 33.80 36.59
CA LYS A 51 -18.26 33.82 37.77
C LYS A 51 -19.71 34.25 37.55
N ILE A 52 -20.62 33.30 37.83
CA ILE A 52 -21.59 33.19 38.94
C ILE A 52 -22.17 31.76 38.78
N GLY A 53 -22.53 30.96 39.79
CA GLY A 53 -22.50 31.05 41.25
C GLY A 53 -23.24 29.81 41.80
N HIS A 54 -22.93 29.33 43.00
CA HIS A 54 -23.61 28.16 43.59
C HIS A 54 -25.07 28.44 43.93
N ASP A 55 -25.90 27.40 43.88
CA ASP A 55 -26.74 26.96 45.02
C ASP A 55 -27.19 25.51 44.80
N GLY A 56 -27.63 24.80 45.85
CA GLY A 56 -27.87 23.36 45.76
C GLY A 56 -29.03 22.79 46.58
N ALA A 57 -29.62 21.72 46.03
CA ALA A 57 -30.38 20.65 46.69
C ALA A 57 -31.70 20.99 47.43
N PRO A 58 -32.55 19.99 47.77
CA PRO A 58 -33.05 18.86 46.95
C PRO A 58 -34.60 18.73 47.04
N ILE A 59 -35.20 17.66 46.46
CA ILE A 59 -36.53 17.01 46.67
C ILE A 59 -36.99 16.46 45.29
N SER A 60 -36.91 15.16 45.00
CA SER A 60 -37.80 14.05 45.40
C SER A 60 -39.23 14.10 44.83
N SER A 61 -39.49 13.33 43.76
CA SER A 61 -40.59 12.35 43.70
C SER A 61 -40.51 11.51 42.41
N CYS A 62 -41.03 10.28 42.48
CA CYS A 62 -41.05 9.28 41.42
C CYS A 62 -42.38 9.29 40.64
N ASP A 63 -42.35 8.96 39.35
CA ASP A 63 -43.23 7.92 38.77
C ASP A 63 -42.74 7.46 37.38
N PRO A 64 -43.09 6.23 36.91
CA PRO A 64 -42.46 5.61 35.74
C PRO A 64 -43.41 5.49 34.53
N SER A 65 -43.16 6.29 33.48
CA SER A 65 -43.70 6.03 32.14
C SER A 65 -42.77 6.60 31.07
N GLY A 66 -41.95 5.73 30.48
CA GLY A 66 -40.95 6.11 29.48
C GLY A 66 -40.74 4.96 28.50
N GLU A 67 -41.17 5.20 27.27
CA GLU A 67 -41.28 4.26 26.15
C GLU A 67 -40.04 3.38 25.92
N PHE A 68 -40.27 2.16 25.44
CA PHE A 68 -39.22 1.35 24.81
C PHE A 68 -38.60 2.14 23.65
N THR A 69 -37.41 2.69 23.85
CA THR A 69 -36.55 3.12 22.74
C THR A 69 -36.09 1.89 21.98
N ALA A 70 -36.89 1.48 20.99
CA ALA A 70 -36.50 0.46 20.03
C ALA A 70 -35.16 0.86 19.38
N ASP A 71 -34.29 -0.13 19.15
CA ASP A 71 -32.91 0.06 18.73
C ASP A 71 -32.81 0.63 17.30
N SER A 72 -32.94 1.95 17.19
CA SER A 72 -32.85 2.70 15.94
C SER A 72 -31.44 2.66 15.34
N ASN A 73 -30.41 2.49 16.17
CA ASN A 73 -29.03 2.28 15.74
C ASN A 73 -28.85 0.89 15.11
N GLY A 74 -29.40 -0.16 15.71
CA GLY A 74 -29.44 -1.50 15.13
C GLY A 74 -30.13 -1.51 13.77
N MET A 75 -31.34 -0.94 13.69
CA MET A 75 -32.09 -0.82 12.42
C MET A 75 -31.29 -0.08 11.34
N HIS A 76 -30.65 1.06 11.68
CA HIS A 76 -29.87 1.83 10.70
C HIS A 76 -28.57 1.11 10.28
N ARG A 77 -27.88 0.40 11.18
CA ARG A 77 -26.69 -0.40 10.86
C ARG A 77 -26.99 -1.54 9.88
N HIS A 78 -28.15 -2.19 10.02
CA HIS A 78 -28.62 -3.17 9.03
C HIS A 78 -28.82 -2.51 7.66
N THR A 79 -29.45 -1.33 7.57
CA THR A 79 -29.69 -0.65 6.27
C THR A 79 -28.41 -0.32 5.49
N ILE A 80 -27.30 0.07 6.15
CA ILE A 80 -26.03 0.35 5.46
C ILE A 80 -25.38 -0.95 4.96
N THR A 81 -25.42 -2.00 5.78
CA THR A 81 -24.84 -3.31 5.44
C THR A 81 -25.58 -3.97 4.28
N ASP A 82 -26.91 -3.86 4.25
CA ASP A 82 -27.74 -4.38 3.16
C ASP A 82 -27.52 -3.59 1.85
N ALA A 83 -27.48 -2.25 1.92
CA ALA A 83 -27.17 -1.41 0.77
C ALA A 83 -25.77 -1.71 0.17
N ALA A 84 -24.78 -1.95 1.04
CA ALA A 84 -23.44 -2.35 0.62
C ALA A 84 -23.45 -3.74 -0.06
N TRP A 85 -24.19 -4.72 0.48
CA TRP A 85 -24.32 -6.03 -0.17
C TRP A 85 -24.99 -5.97 -1.54
N GLU A 86 -26.05 -5.15 -1.70
CA GLU A 86 -26.69 -4.97 -3.01
C GLU A 86 -25.77 -4.26 -4.02
N ALA A 87 -25.02 -3.25 -3.60
CA ALA A 87 -24.00 -2.61 -4.44
C ALA A 87 -22.91 -3.60 -4.88
N LEU A 88 -22.42 -4.44 -3.95
CA LEU A 88 -21.42 -5.47 -4.27
C LEU A 88 -21.97 -6.53 -5.24
N LYS A 89 -23.21 -7.01 -5.06
CA LYS A 89 -23.84 -7.96 -6.01
C LYS A 89 -24.01 -7.37 -7.41
N GLN A 90 -24.39 -6.09 -7.50
CA GLN A 90 -24.54 -5.40 -8.80
C GLN A 90 -23.20 -5.24 -9.55
N SER A 91 -22.06 -5.30 -8.84
CA SER A 91 -20.73 -5.17 -9.45
C SER A 91 -20.19 -6.47 -10.08
N ILE A 92 -20.88 -7.61 -9.92
CA ILE A 92 -20.37 -8.92 -10.37
C ILE A 92 -20.25 -8.98 -11.89
N VAL A 93 -19.05 -9.33 -12.36
CA VAL A 93 -18.75 -9.57 -13.77
C VAL A 93 -18.91 -11.05 -14.09
N TYR A 94 -19.70 -11.34 -15.13
CA TYR A 94 -19.94 -12.70 -15.62
C TYR A 94 -19.23 -12.96 -16.95
N PHE A 95 -18.64 -14.15 -17.06
CA PHE A 95 -18.04 -14.68 -18.28
C PHE A 95 -18.55 -16.08 -18.51
N LYS A 96 -19.16 -16.32 -19.68
CA LYS A 96 -19.83 -17.57 -20.06
C LYS A 96 -20.87 -18.03 -19.02
N GLY A 97 -21.56 -17.06 -18.42
CA GLY A 97 -22.54 -17.28 -17.36
C GLY A 97 -21.97 -17.60 -15.97
N GLN A 98 -20.64 -17.61 -15.81
CA GLN A 98 -19.97 -17.82 -14.52
C GLN A 98 -19.52 -16.47 -13.93
N PRO A 99 -19.67 -16.22 -12.62
CA PRO A 99 -19.12 -15.02 -11.99
C PRO A 99 -17.60 -15.16 -11.92
N ILE A 100 -16.85 -14.15 -12.36
CA ILE A 100 -15.37 -14.19 -12.46
C ILE A 100 -14.64 -13.02 -11.79
N GLY A 101 -15.36 -12.10 -11.15
CA GLY A 101 -14.78 -10.91 -10.54
C GLY A 101 -15.83 -9.83 -10.28
N THR A 102 -15.39 -8.65 -9.83
CA THR A 102 -16.24 -7.47 -9.68
C THR A 102 -15.63 -6.26 -10.41
N LEU A 103 -16.46 -5.40 -10.99
CA LEU A 103 -16.06 -4.11 -11.56
C LEU A 103 -15.35 -3.24 -10.51
N ALA A 104 -14.50 -2.29 -10.92
CA ALA A 104 -13.91 -1.33 -9.98
C ALA A 104 -14.94 -0.33 -9.44
N ALA A 105 -15.87 0.15 -10.28
CA ALA A 105 -16.94 1.05 -9.89
C ALA A 105 -18.21 0.89 -10.73
N ILE A 106 -19.36 1.32 -10.19
CA ILE A 106 -20.63 1.44 -10.92
C ILE A 106 -21.07 2.91 -10.96
N ASP A 107 -20.22 3.78 -11.51
CA ASP A 107 -20.52 5.22 -11.63
C ASP A 107 -21.04 5.56 -13.03
N LYS A 108 -22.36 5.75 -13.15
CA LYS A 108 -23.02 6.16 -14.41
C LYS A 108 -22.91 7.67 -14.70
N SER A 109 -22.32 8.46 -13.80
CA SER A 109 -22.18 9.91 -13.96
C SER A 109 -20.86 10.34 -14.61
N GLN A 110 -19.91 9.41 -14.75
CA GLN A 110 -18.57 9.66 -15.28
C GLN A 110 -18.23 8.71 -16.43
N ALA A 111 -17.22 9.06 -17.23
CA ALA A 111 -16.70 8.14 -18.24
C ALA A 111 -16.01 6.94 -17.58
N GLU A 112 -16.33 5.74 -18.05
CA GLU A 112 -15.85 4.47 -17.48
C GLU A 112 -14.31 4.39 -17.41
N LEU A 113 -13.63 4.86 -18.45
CA LEU A 113 -12.18 4.75 -18.66
C LEU A 113 -11.70 3.29 -18.58
N ASN A 114 -11.15 2.89 -17.44
CA ASN A 114 -10.72 1.54 -17.11
C ASN A 114 -11.44 0.97 -15.87
N TYR A 115 -12.41 1.68 -15.28
CA TYR A 115 -13.13 1.22 -14.09
C TYR A 115 -14.30 0.29 -14.43
N ASP A 116 -14.54 0.05 -15.72
CA ASP A 116 -15.32 -1.06 -16.28
C ASP A 116 -14.59 -2.42 -16.21
N GLN A 117 -13.37 -2.45 -15.66
CA GLN A 117 -12.54 -3.65 -15.56
C GLN A 117 -12.56 -4.26 -14.16
N VAL A 118 -12.26 -5.55 -14.10
CA VAL A 118 -11.93 -6.26 -12.86
C VAL A 118 -10.44 -6.06 -12.59
N PHE A 119 -10.08 -5.28 -11.56
CA PHE A 119 -8.69 -5.15 -11.12
C PHE A 119 -8.32 -6.25 -10.13
N MET A 120 -7.05 -6.65 -10.17
CA MET A 120 -6.55 -7.70 -9.27
C MET A 120 -6.58 -7.26 -7.81
N ARG A 121 -6.27 -5.98 -7.52
CA ARG A 121 -6.27 -5.42 -6.16
C ARG A 121 -7.68 -5.13 -5.64
N ASP A 122 -8.54 -4.50 -6.45
CA ASP A 122 -9.91 -4.13 -6.08
C ASP A 122 -10.77 -5.37 -5.79
N PHE A 123 -10.51 -6.49 -6.47
CA PHE A 123 -11.23 -7.74 -6.21
C PHE A 123 -10.84 -8.42 -4.90
N VAL A 124 -9.70 -8.09 -4.27
CA VAL A 124 -9.29 -8.72 -2.99
C VAL A 124 -10.33 -8.56 -1.87
N PRO A 125 -10.79 -7.34 -1.51
CA PRO A 125 -11.85 -7.20 -0.50
C PRO A 125 -13.17 -7.82 -0.95
N SER A 126 -13.55 -7.73 -2.23
CA SER A 126 -14.75 -8.40 -2.76
C SER A 126 -14.69 -9.92 -2.54
N ALA A 127 -13.56 -10.52 -2.89
CA ALA A 127 -13.31 -11.94 -2.74
C ALA A 127 -13.30 -12.37 -1.27
N LEU A 128 -12.72 -11.57 -0.37
CA LEU A 128 -12.78 -11.81 1.07
C LEU A 128 -14.23 -11.77 1.57
N ALA A 129 -15.04 -10.79 1.15
CA ALA A 129 -16.46 -10.72 1.50
C ALA A 129 -17.23 -11.97 1.02
N PHE A 130 -17.07 -12.37 -0.25
CA PHE A 130 -17.71 -13.57 -0.80
C PHE A 130 -17.24 -14.86 -0.10
N LEU A 131 -15.94 -14.99 0.22
CA LEU A 131 -15.45 -16.11 1.04
C LEU A 131 -16.13 -16.12 2.40
N MET A 132 -16.08 -15.01 3.15
CA MET A 132 -16.69 -14.90 4.48
C MET A 132 -18.21 -15.16 4.45
N LYS A 133 -18.89 -14.84 3.34
CA LYS A 133 -20.32 -15.09 3.13
C LYS A 133 -20.65 -16.57 2.84
N GLY A 134 -19.66 -17.38 2.45
CA GLY A 134 -19.85 -18.78 2.04
C GLY A 134 -20.06 -18.96 0.53
N GLU A 135 -19.67 -17.99 -0.30
CA GLU A 135 -19.87 -17.97 -1.76
C GLU A 135 -18.52 -18.05 -2.54
N PRO A 136 -17.71 -19.12 -2.37
CA PRO A 136 -16.33 -19.17 -2.87
C PRO A 136 -16.19 -19.29 -4.40
N THR A 137 -17.28 -19.55 -5.12
CA THR A 137 -17.28 -19.85 -6.57
C THR A 137 -16.68 -18.72 -7.41
N ILE A 138 -17.05 -17.47 -7.13
CA ILE A 138 -16.52 -16.29 -7.84
C ILE A 138 -15.01 -16.16 -7.67
N VAL A 139 -14.49 -16.49 -6.48
CA VAL A 139 -13.05 -16.42 -6.15
C VAL A 139 -12.28 -17.54 -6.84
N LYS A 140 -12.83 -18.77 -6.84
CA LYS A 140 -12.28 -19.89 -7.62
C LYS A 140 -12.16 -19.55 -9.10
N ASN A 141 -13.22 -19.03 -9.69
CA ASN A 141 -13.27 -18.68 -11.10
C ASN A 141 -12.30 -17.56 -11.46
N PHE A 142 -12.23 -16.50 -10.63
CA PHE A 142 -11.24 -15.43 -10.76
C PHE A 142 -9.81 -15.98 -10.74
N LEU A 143 -9.45 -16.82 -9.76
CA LEU A 143 -8.11 -17.39 -9.63
C LEU A 143 -7.72 -18.24 -10.86
N VAL A 144 -8.65 -19.04 -11.38
CA VAL A 144 -8.45 -19.88 -12.58
C VAL A 144 -8.30 -19.05 -13.84
N GLU A 145 -9.20 -18.10 -14.10
CA GLU A 145 -9.15 -17.28 -15.32
C GLU A 145 -7.93 -16.34 -15.32
N THR A 146 -7.56 -15.76 -14.18
CA THR A 146 -6.36 -14.92 -14.08
C THR A 146 -5.06 -15.72 -14.23
N ALA A 147 -4.99 -16.96 -13.74
CA ALA A 147 -3.88 -17.87 -14.07
C ALA A 147 -3.82 -18.22 -15.58
N ARG A 148 -4.99 -18.35 -16.23
CA ARG A 148 -5.07 -18.53 -17.69
C ARG A 148 -4.62 -17.27 -18.44
N LEU A 149 -4.98 -16.07 -17.98
CA LEU A 149 -4.47 -14.79 -18.50
C LEU A 149 -2.95 -14.70 -18.37
N GLN A 150 -2.38 -15.13 -17.23
CA GLN A 150 -0.95 -15.17 -17.02
C GLN A 150 -0.21 -15.99 -18.08
N SER A 151 -0.76 -17.14 -18.49
CA SER A 151 -0.12 -18.04 -19.47
C SER A 151 -0.03 -17.52 -20.90
N ARG A 152 -0.72 -16.42 -21.24
CA ARG A 152 -0.65 -15.80 -22.58
C ARG A 152 0.71 -15.17 -22.83
N GLU A 153 1.08 -15.06 -24.10
CA GLU A 153 2.16 -14.15 -24.50
C GLU A 153 1.69 -12.70 -24.29
N LYS A 154 2.55 -11.87 -23.69
CA LYS A 154 2.29 -10.43 -23.51
C LYS A 154 3.48 -9.64 -24.05
N MET A 155 3.17 -8.60 -24.81
CA MET A 155 4.13 -7.76 -25.52
C MET A 155 3.84 -6.30 -25.22
N VAL A 156 4.87 -5.52 -24.93
CA VAL A 156 4.82 -4.05 -24.92
C VAL A 156 5.70 -3.60 -26.08
N ASP A 157 5.08 -3.09 -27.14
CA ASP A 157 5.72 -2.80 -28.42
C ASP A 157 6.51 -4.01 -28.96
N LEU A 158 7.85 -3.98 -28.85
CA LEU A 158 8.77 -5.05 -29.27
C LEU A 158 9.34 -5.87 -28.11
N PHE A 159 8.96 -5.58 -26.87
CA PHE A 159 9.47 -6.24 -25.67
C PHE A 159 8.49 -7.29 -25.12
N LYS A 160 8.97 -8.52 -24.93
CA LYS A 160 8.20 -9.63 -24.35
C LYS A 160 8.25 -9.60 -22.82
N LEU A 161 7.10 -9.48 -22.19
CA LEU A 161 7.01 -9.47 -20.71
C LEU A 161 7.35 -10.84 -20.11
N GLY A 162 7.81 -10.82 -18.86
CA GLY A 162 8.10 -12.03 -18.09
C GLY A 162 6.89 -12.96 -17.96
N GLN A 163 7.12 -14.27 -18.04
CA GLN A 163 6.04 -15.28 -18.01
C GLN A 163 5.21 -15.25 -16.71
N GLY A 164 5.80 -14.77 -15.60
CA GLY A 164 5.13 -14.65 -14.30
C GLY A 164 4.20 -13.44 -14.15
N VAL A 165 4.26 -12.45 -15.07
CA VAL A 165 3.53 -11.19 -14.95
C VAL A 165 2.01 -11.45 -14.97
N MET A 166 1.35 -11.11 -13.86
CA MET A 166 -0.11 -11.03 -13.75
C MET A 166 -0.61 -9.71 -14.35
N PRO A 167 -1.84 -9.65 -14.88
CA PRO A 167 -2.40 -8.39 -15.37
C PRO A 167 -2.69 -7.43 -14.20
N ALA A 168 -2.81 -6.13 -14.47
CA ALA A 168 -3.38 -5.16 -13.54
C ALA A 168 -4.90 -5.36 -13.42
N SER A 169 -5.54 -5.53 -14.59
CA SER A 169 -6.98 -5.69 -14.73
C SER A 169 -7.36 -6.48 -15.99
N PHE A 170 -8.63 -6.87 -16.07
CA PHE A 170 -9.20 -7.49 -17.27
C PHE A 170 -10.68 -7.15 -17.44
N LYS A 171 -11.19 -7.29 -18.66
CA LYS A 171 -12.64 -7.20 -18.96
C LYS A 171 -13.12 -8.25 -19.95
N VAL A 172 -14.42 -8.51 -19.87
CA VAL A 172 -15.14 -9.35 -20.84
C VAL A 172 -15.38 -8.54 -22.11
N HIS A 173 -15.11 -9.14 -23.25
CA HIS A 173 -15.34 -8.55 -24.56
C HIS A 173 -16.24 -9.45 -25.41
N HIS A 174 -17.33 -8.86 -25.92
CA HIS A 174 -18.31 -9.52 -26.77
C HIS A 174 -17.98 -9.28 -28.24
N SER A 175 -17.38 -10.26 -28.90
CA SER A 175 -16.76 -10.06 -30.22
C SER A 175 -17.72 -10.03 -31.41
N HIS A 176 -19.04 -10.18 -31.20
CA HIS A 176 -20.05 -9.96 -32.24
C HIS A 176 -21.46 -9.72 -31.64
N PRO A 177 -22.29 -8.82 -32.19
CA PRO A 177 -23.68 -8.65 -31.74
C PRO A 177 -24.57 -9.88 -31.96
N THR A 178 -24.22 -10.72 -32.94
CA THR A 178 -25.03 -11.86 -33.41
C THR A 178 -24.49 -13.23 -33.01
N LYS A 179 -23.27 -13.30 -32.46
CA LYS A 179 -22.67 -14.53 -31.93
C LYS A 179 -22.25 -14.26 -30.49
N LYS A 180 -22.78 -15.03 -29.53
CA LYS A 180 -22.44 -14.95 -28.10
C LYS A 180 -21.04 -15.50 -27.79
N THR A 181 -20.02 -15.01 -28.51
CA THR A 181 -18.61 -15.35 -28.29
C THR A 181 -17.97 -14.31 -27.39
N GLU A 182 -17.70 -14.72 -26.15
CA GLU A 182 -17.03 -13.90 -25.15
C GLU A 182 -15.54 -14.24 -25.07
N THR A 183 -14.70 -13.21 -24.99
CA THR A 183 -13.27 -13.31 -24.70
C THR A 183 -12.92 -12.46 -23.47
N LEU A 184 -11.77 -12.74 -22.86
CA LEU A 184 -11.19 -11.86 -21.83
C LEU A 184 -10.04 -11.09 -22.44
N LEU A 185 -10.11 -9.76 -22.38
CA LEU A 185 -9.01 -8.83 -22.65
C LEU A 185 -8.39 -8.45 -21.31
N ALA A 186 -7.06 -8.40 -21.22
CA ALA A 186 -6.35 -8.10 -19.99
C ALA A 186 -5.27 -7.06 -20.26
N ASP A 187 -5.05 -6.17 -19.30
CA ASP A 187 -4.02 -5.13 -19.32
C ASP A 187 -2.87 -5.55 -18.38
N PHE A 188 -1.66 -5.71 -18.91
CA PHE A 188 -0.44 -5.99 -18.16
C PHE A 188 0.43 -4.75 -17.96
N GLY A 189 -0.07 -3.56 -18.31
CA GLY A 189 0.64 -2.28 -18.30
C GLY A 189 0.82 -1.67 -19.70
N GLU A 190 0.49 -2.39 -20.77
CA GLU A 190 0.65 -1.92 -22.15
C GLU A 190 -0.28 -0.75 -22.52
N ILE A 191 -1.48 -0.70 -21.92
CA ILE A 191 -2.47 0.37 -22.11
C ILE A 191 -2.71 1.20 -20.84
N ALA A 192 -2.06 0.84 -19.72
CA ALA A 192 -2.12 1.60 -18.48
C ALA A 192 -1.56 3.03 -18.64
N ILE A 193 -2.15 3.99 -17.94
CA ILE A 193 -1.69 5.39 -17.95
C ILE A 193 -0.27 5.46 -17.39
N GLY A 194 0.68 5.93 -18.19
CA GLY A 194 2.10 5.98 -17.82
C GLY A 194 2.83 4.63 -17.94
N ARG A 195 2.20 3.58 -18.48
CA ARG A 195 2.76 2.21 -18.62
C ARG A 195 3.30 1.62 -17.31
N VAL A 196 2.57 1.87 -16.21
CA VAL A 196 2.92 1.35 -14.89
C VAL A 196 2.83 -0.17 -14.83
N ALA A 197 3.77 -0.80 -14.11
CA ALA A 197 3.84 -2.26 -13.97
C ALA A 197 3.11 -2.73 -12.70
N PRO A 198 2.14 -3.65 -12.79
CA PRO A 198 1.33 -4.10 -11.64
C PRO A 198 2.07 -5.16 -10.81
N VAL A 199 3.11 -4.75 -10.07
CA VAL A 199 3.95 -5.66 -9.26
C VAL A 199 3.14 -6.30 -8.14
N ASP A 200 2.22 -5.55 -7.54
CA ASP A 200 1.29 -5.97 -6.49
C ASP A 200 0.35 -7.12 -6.92
N SER A 201 0.01 -7.21 -8.20
CA SER A 201 -1.08 -8.06 -8.68
C SER A 201 -0.76 -9.55 -8.62
N GLY A 202 0.52 -9.93 -8.76
CA GLY A 202 0.98 -11.29 -8.45
C GLY A 202 0.96 -11.61 -6.96
N LEU A 203 1.23 -10.61 -6.11
CA LEU A 203 1.35 -10.77 -4.66
C LEU A 203 -0.03 -11.04 -4.07
N TRP A 204 -1.00 -10.22 -4.48
CA TRP A 204 -2.41 -10.40 -4.16
C TRP A 204 -2.99 -11.70 -4.67
N TRP A 205 -2.58 -12.19 -5.86
CA TRP A 205 -3.06 -13.47 -6.36
C TRP A 205 -2.59 -14.67 -5.50
N ILE A 206 -1.32 -14.70 -5.07
CA ILE A 206 -0.82 -15.76 -4.17
C ILE A 206 -1.51 -15.69 -2.80
N PHE A 207 -1.67 -14.47 -2.25
CA PHE A 207 -2.44 -14.24 -1.02
C PHE A 207 -3.88 -14.75 -1.14
N LEU A 208 -4.56 -14.42 -2.24
CA LEU A 208 -5.97 -14.76 -2.42
C LEU A 208 -6.19 -16.27 -2.64
N LEU A 209 -5.25 -16.95 -3.30
CA LEU A 209 -5.24 -18.42 -3.36
C LEU A 209 -5.10 -19.04 -1.96
N ARG A 210 -4.25 -18.47 -1.10
CA ARG A 210 -4.08 -18.90 0.30
C ARG A 210 -5.35 -18.64 1.12
N ALA A 211 -5.98 -17.47 0.95
CA ALA A 211 -7.23 -17.12 1.60
C ALA A 211 -8.38 -18.05 1.18
N TYR A 212 -8.50 -18.34 -0.12
CA TYR A 212 -9.45 -19.33 -0.65
C TYR A 212 -9.26 -20.69 0.03
N THR A 213 -8.07 -21.28 -0.05
CA THR A 213 -7.82 -22.65 0.48
C THR A 213 -7.98 -22.72 1.99
N LYS A 214 -7.59 -21.69 2.75
CA LYS A 214 -7.81 -21.64 4.21
C LYS A 214 -9.29 -21.50 4.58
N TYR A 215 -10.09 -20.81 3.77
CA TYR A 215 -11.51 -20.61 4.06
C TYR A 215 -12.39 -21.79 3.63
N THR A 216 -12.19 -22.31 2.42
CA THR A 216 -12.93 -23.46 1.88
C THR A 216 -12.48 -24.79 2.46
N ARG A 217 -11.26 -24.85 3.02
CA ARG A 217 -10.54 -26.08 3.40
C ARG A 217 -10.28 -27.02 2.22
N ASP A 218 -10.31 -26.48 0.99
CA ASP A 218 -10.07 -27.18 -0.27
C ASP A 218 -8.67 -26.81 -0.82
N SER A 219 -7.74 -27.77 -0.80
CA SER A 219 -6.42 -27.63 -1.40
C SER A 219 -6.38 -27.94 -2.90
N SER A 220 -7.44 -28.56 -3.47
CA SER A 220 -7.42 -29.06 -4.85
C SER A 220 -7.18 -27.97 -5.90
N LEU A 221 -7.67 -26.76 -5.64
CA LEU A 221 -7.39 -25.59 -6.49
C LEU A 221 -5.91 -25.21 -6.45
N ALA A 222 -5.33 -25.09 -5.25
CA ALA A 222 -3.92 -24.73 -5.08
C ALA A 222 -2.98 -25.81 -5.62
N GLU A 223 -3.30 -27.08 -5.40
CA GLU A 223 -2.55 -28.24 -5.92
C GLU A 223 -2.71 -28.44 -7.44
N SER A 224 -3.66 -27.78 -8.09
CA SER A 224 -3.87 -27.90 -9.53
C SER A 224 -2.60 -27.51 -10.32
N PRO A 225 -2.26 -28.23 -11.42
CA PRO A 225 -1.07 -27.91 -12.21
C PRO A 225 -1.02 -26.47 -12.71
N HIS A 226 -2.19 -25.86 -12.97
CA HIS A 226 -2.29 -24.48 -13.40
C HIS A 226 -1.93 -23.48 -12.29
N CYS A 227 -2.45 -23.68 -11.06
CA CYS A 227 -2.11 -22.81 -9.92
C CYS A 227 -0.66 -23.01 -9.45
N GLN A 228 -0.18 -24.25 -9.39
CA GLN A 228 1.24 -24.55 -9.12
C GLN A 228 2.17 -23.88 -10.14
N ARG A 229 1.85 -23.96 -11.44
CA ARG A 229 2.61 -23.26 -12.49
C ARG A 229 2.56 -21.74 -12.29
N ALA A 230 1.38 -21.17 -12.03
CA ALA A 230 1.21 -19.73 -11.86
C ALA A 230 2.04 -19.20 -10.67
N MET A 231 1.92 -19.81 -9.48
CA MET A 231 2.74 -19.49 -8.31
C MET A 231 4.23 -19.56 -8.62
N ARG A 232 4.70 -20.65 -9.23
CA ARG A 232 6.13 -20.85 -9.53
C ARG A 232 6.66 -19.83 -10.54
N LEU A 233 5.86 -19.40 -11.52
CA LEU A 233 6.26 -18.35 -12.46
C LEU A 233 6.30 -16.96 -11.83
N ILE A 234 5.34 -16.64 -10.96
CA ILE A 234 5.33 -15.41 -10.16
C ILE A 234 6.60 -15.34 -9.29
N LEU A 235 6.85 -16.38 -8.49
CA LEU A 235 7.98 -16.44 -7.57
C LEU A 235 9.34 -16.38 -8.30
N LYS A 236 9.46 -17.05 -9.46
CA LYS A 236 10.68 -16.98 -10.29
C LYS A 236 10.99 -15.58 -10.81
N LEU A 237 9.99 -14.72 -11.03
CA LEU A 237 10.19 -13.35 -11.49
C LEU A 237 10.80 -12.44 -10.41
N TRP A 238 10.64 -12.79 -9.13
CA TRP A 238 11.06 -11.97 -7.99
C TRP A 238 12.23 -12.53 -7.20
N LEU A 239 12.44 -13.85 -7.31
CA LEU A 239 13.61 -14.55 -6.78
C LEU A 239 14.76 -14.60 -7.80
N SER A 240 14.59 -14.04 -9.00
CA SER A 240 15.64 -13.95 -10.01
C SER A 240 16.86 -13.18 -9.47
N GLU A 241 18.04 -13.69 -9.77
CA GLU A 241 19.31 -13.01 -9.49
C GLU A 241 19.49 -11.78 -10.40
N GLY A 242 20.27 -10.81 -9.92
CA GLY A 242 20.53 -9.55 -10.61
C GLY A 242 21.60 -8.73 -9.90
N PHE A 243 21.74 -7.46 -10.27
CA PHE A 243 22.72 -6.55 -9.66
C PHE A 243 22.29 -5.96 -8.30
N ASP A 244 21.11 -6.33 -7.82
CA ASP A 244 20.56 -5.81 -6.57
C ASP A 244 21.36 -6.33 -5.36
N THR A 245 21.78 -5.41 -4.49
CA THR A 245 22.50 -5.70 -3.24
C THR A 245 21.57 -5.77 -2.03
N SER A 246 20.26 -5.54 -2.24
CA SER A 246 19.20 -5.67 -1.25
C SER A 246 18.46 -7.01 -1.39
N PRO A 247 17.95 -7.62 -0.29
CA PRO A 247 16.98 -8.70 -0.39
C PRO A 247 15.57 -8.21 -0.76
N ALA A 248 15.32 -6.89 -0.64
CA ALA A 248 14.09 -6.23 -1.05
C ALA A 248 13.92 -6.26 -2.58
N LEU A 249 12.71 -6.01 -3.06
CA LEU A 249 12.36 -6.03 -4.47
C LEU A 249 12.39 -4.62 -5.06
N LEU A 250 13.34 -4.37 -5.95
CA LEU A 250 13.49 -3.11 -6.68
C LEU A 250 12.27 -2.84 -7.59
N CYS A 251 11.69 -1.66 -7.43
CA CYS A 251 10.46 -1.24 -8.10
C CYS A 251 10.63 0.09 -8.83
N ALA A 252 9.92 0.22 -9.96
CA ALA A 252 9.61 1.53 -10.56
C ALA A 252 8.59 2.29 -9.69
N ASP A 253 8.40 3.58 -9.97
CA ASP A 253 7.31 4.37 -9.37
C ASP A 253 5.95 3.88 -9.92
N GLY A 254 4.86 4.10 -9.17
CA GLY A 254 3.51 3.70 -9.61
C GLY A 254 3.25 2.18 -9.65
N CYS A 255 4.01 1.37 -8.90
CA CYS A 255 4.03 -0.10 -9.02
C CYS A 255 3.04 -0.88 -8.11
N SER A 256 2.27 -0.18 -7.27
CA SER A 256 1.49 -0.75 -6.17
C SER A 256 0.02 -0.27 -6.23
N MET A 257 -0.75 -0.29 -5.13
CA MET A 257 -2.05 0.42 -5.06
C MET A 257 -1.91 1.87 -5.56
N ILE A 258 -0.79 2.50 -5.22
CA ILE A 258 -0.36 3.78 -5.78
C ILE A 258 0.15 3.52 -7.20
N ASP A 259 -0.73 3.72 -8.19
CA ASP A 259 -0.48 3.49 -9.62
C ASP A 259 -0.02 4.74 -10.41
N ARG A 260 0.53 5.74 -9.70
CA ARG A 260 1.02 7.01 -10.28
C ARG A 260 2.33 7.42 -9.63
N ARG A 261 3.09 8.29 -10.30
CA ARG A 261 4.37 8.79 -9.81
C ARG A 261 4.21 9.55 -8.48
N MET A 262 4.71 8.95 -7.40
CA MET A 262 4.53 9.41 -6.01
C MET A 262 5.83 9.34 -5.19
N GLY A 263 6.96 9.08 -5.85
CA GLY A 263 8.24 8.83 -5.21
C GLY A 263 8.34 7.43 -4.60
N ILE A 264 7.49 6.47 -4.99
CA ILE A 264 7.53 5.12 -4.42
C ILE A 264 8.51 4.18 -5.15
N TYR A 265 9.30 4.68 -6.10
CA TYR A 265 10.40 3.95 -6.73
C TYR A 265 11.46 3.52 -5.70
N GLY A 266 12.29 2.54 -6.06
CA GLY A 266 13.26 1.93 -5.14
C GLY A 266 12.63 0.73 -4.45
N TYR A 267 12.50 0.77 -3.13
CA TYR A 267 12.04 -0.36 -2.33
C TYR A 267 10.83 0.02 -1.46
N PRO A 268 9.65 0.24 -2.06
CA PRO A 268 8.49 0.70 -1.32
C PRO A 268 7.98 -0.37 -0.36
N LEU A 269 7.75 0.01 0.90
CA LEU A 269 7.32 -0.88 1.99
C LEU A 269 6.09 -1.72 1.61
N GLU A 270 5.14 -1.13 0.89
CA GLU A 270 3.93 -1.82 0.44
C GLU A 270 4.27 -3.10 -0.34
N ILE A 271 5.16 -3.00 -1.33
CA ILE A 271 5.63 -4.16 -2.10
C ILE A 271 6.46 -5.09 -1.23
N GLN A 272 7.30 -4.58 -0.31
CA GLN A 272 8.14 -5.44 0.53
C GLN A 272 7.33 -6.29 1.52
N ALA A 273 6.30 -5.69 2.14
CA ALA A 273 5.39 -6.37 3.05
C ALA A 273 4.51 -7.38 2.30
N LEU A 274 3.97 -7.00 1.13
CA LEU A 274 3.23 -7.92 0.25
C LEU A 274 4.12 -9.07 -0.25
N PHE A 275 5.39 -8.81 -0.59
CA PHE A 275 6.36 -9.83 -1.01
C PHE A 275 6.68 -10.82 0.11
N PHE A 276 6.93 -10.32 1.31
CA PHE A 276 7.09 -11.17 2.50
C PHE A 276 5.84 -12.06 2.74
N MET A 277 4.64 -11.46 2.68
CA MET A 277 3.38 -12.20 2.85
C MET A 277 3.18 -13.26 1.77
N ALA A 278 3.44 -12.94 0.49
CA ALA A 278 3.29 -13.85 -0.63
C ALA A 278 4.31 -15.01 -0.57
N LEU A 279 5.56 -14.76 -0.17
CA LEU A 279 6.56 -15.81 0.05
C LEU A 279 6.11 -16.79 1.15
N ARG A 280 5.61 -16.29 2.29
CA ARG A 280 5.06 -17.16 3.36
C ARG A 280 3.81 -17.92 2.89
N CYS A 281 2.91 -17.27 2.15
CA CYS A 281 1.73 -17.93 1.57
C CYS A 281 2.15 -19.07 0.61
N ALA A 282 3.15 -18.82 -0.25
CA ALA A 282 3.67 -19.81 -1.18
C ALA A 282 4.24 -21.06 -0.48
N LEU A 283 4.98 -20.90 0.62
CA LEU A 283 5.45 -22.06 1.41
C LEU A 283 4.29 -22.96 1.90
N SER A 284 3.12 -22.38 2.19
CA SER A 284 1.93 -23.14 2.61
C SER A 284 1.09 -23.73 1.46
N LEU A 285 1.43 -23.43 0.20
CA LEU A 285 0.64 -23.80 -0.99
C LEU A 285 1.42 -24.62 -2.03
N LEU A 286 2.75 -24.55 -2.05
CA LEU A 286 3.57 -25.27 -3.04
C LEU A 286 3.55 -26.78 -2.76
N LYS A 287 3.17 -27.55 -3.78
CA LYS A 287 3.22 -29.01 -3.77
C LYS A 287 4.48 -29.48 -4.49
N ASP A 288 5.11 -30.54 -4.00
CA ASP A 288 6.29 -31.19 -4.62
C ASP A 288 7.36 -30.17 -5.04
N SER A 289 7.75 -29.31 -4.10
CA SER A 289 8.89 -28.42 -4.28
C SER A 289 10.19 -29.24 -4.27
N ASN A 290 10.98 -29.13 -5.32
CA ASN A 290 12.42 -29.41 -5.22
C ASN A 290 12.97 -28.60 -4.04
N ASP A 291 13.72 -29.23 -3.13
CA ASP A 291 14.16 -28.67 -1.86
C ASP A 291 14.86 -27.31 -2.05
N ASP A 292 15.62 -27.15 -3.14
CA ASP A 292 16.24 -25.88 -3.53
C ASP A 292 15.23 -24.72 -3.67
N PHE A 293 14.06 -24.91 -4.29
CA PHE A 293 13.12 -23.81 -4.50
C PHE A 293 12.49 -23.32 -3.19
N VAL A 294 12.17 -24.23 -2.27
CA VAL A 294 11.70 -23.88 -0.91
C VAL A 294 12.84 -23.31 -0.07
N TYR A 295 14.06 -23.80 -0.24
CA TYR A 295 15.26 -23.22 0.38
C TYR A 295 15.48 -21.76 -0.06
N GLN A 296 15.39 -21.45 -1.35
CA GLN A 296 15.53 -20.07 -1.86
C GLN A 296 14.43 -19.14 -1.32
N ILE A 297 13.16 -19.60 -1.29
CA ILE A 297 12.06 -18.85 -0.67
C ILE A 297 12.36 -18.58 0.82
N THR A 298 12.74 -19.60 1.58
CA THR A 298 13.04 -19.51 3.01
C THR A 298 14.23 -18.59 3.30
N LYS A 299 15.29 -18.68 2.49
CA LYS A 299 16.48 -17.81 2.55
C LYS A 299 16.10 -16.34 2.28
N ARG A 300 15.25 -16.08 1.28
CA ARG A 300 14.75 -14.74 0.97
C ARG A 300 13.88 -14.18 2.10
N ILE A 301 12.97 -14.98 2.66
CA ILE A 301 12.12 -14.58 3.81
C ILE A 301 12.99 -14.11 4.98
N LYS A 302 14.03 -14.89 5.37
CA LYS A 302 14.95 -14.52 6.46
C LYS A 302 15.70 -13.22 6.17
N ALA A 303 16.30 -13.11 5.00
CA ALA A 303 17.06 -11.91 4.61
C ALA A 303 16.17 -10.65 4.55
N LEU A 304 14.95 -10.77 4.01
CA LEU A 304 13.99 -9.68 3.92
C LEU A 304 13.47 -9.26 5.32
N SER A 305 13.15 -10.23 6.19
CA SER A 305 12.78 -9.95 7.59
C SER A 305 13.87 -9.16 8.31
N TYR A 306 15.11 -9.66 8.30
CA TYR A 306 16.25 -8.98 8.93
C TYR A 306 16.43 -7.55 8.39
N HIS A 307 16.33 -7.37 7.06
CA HIS A 307 16.50 -6.08 6.41
C HIS A 307 15.41 -5.08 6.82
N LEU A 308 14.14 -5.48 6.79
CA LEU A 308 13.03 -4.60 7.15
C LEU A 308 13.06 -4.24 8.66
N HIS A 309 13.33 -5.20 9.55
CA HIS A 309 13.50 -4.89 10.98
C HIS A 309 14.68 -3.96 11.28
N SER A 310 15.82 -4.14 10.60
CA SER A 310 17.05 -3.39 10.91
C SER A 310 17.04 -1.95 10.37
N TYR A 311 16.35 -1.73 9.25
CA TYR A 311 16.51 -0.52 8.45
C TYR A 311 15.22 0.24 8.15
N TYR A 312 14.05 -0.43 8.15
CA TYR A 312 12.76 0.23 7.89
C TYR A 312 12.04 0.60 9.19
N TRP A 313 12.27 -0.13 10.29
CA TRP A 313 11.65 0.20 11.56
C TRP A 313 12.12 1.55 12.08
N LEU A 314 11.16 2.39 12.49
CA LEU A 314 11.37 3.70 13.09
C LEU A 314 10.44 3.88 14.28
N ASP A 315 11.04 4.14 15.43
CA ASP A 315 10.40 4.62 16.66
C ASP A 315 11.18 5.85 17.16
N PHE A 316 10.77 6.42 18.29
CA PHE A 316 11.43 7.60 18.87
C PHE A 316 12.94 7.37 19.14
N GLN A 317 13.35 6.21 19.63
CA GLN A 317 14.77 5.93 19.88
C GLN A 317 15.53 5.82 18.57
N ARG A 318 14.97 5.12 17.59
CA ARG A 318 15.60 4.91 16.28
C ARG A 318 15.71 6.21 15.48
N LEU A 319 14.74 7.11 15.60
CA LEU A 319 14.81 8.46 15.03
C LEU A 319 15.94 9.28 15.67
N ASN A 320 16.10 9.23 16.99
CA ASN A 320 17.21 9.87 17.69
C ASN A 320 18.58 9.30 17.27
N ASP A 321 18.69 8.00 17.01
CA ASP A 321 19.91 7.39 16.49
C ASP A 321 20.25 7.91 15.08
N ILE A 322 19.26 7.91 14.16
CA ILE A 322 19.42 8.35 12.76
C ILE A 322 19.76 9.84 12.67
N TYR A 323 19.11 10.67 13.50
CA TYR A 323 19.42 12.10 13.63
C TYR A 323 20.87 12.39 14.06
N ARG A 324 21.54 11.40 14.66
CA ARG A 324 22.93 11.49 15.15
C ARG A 324 23.92 10.69 14.31
N TYR A 325 23.51 10.20 13.14
CA TYR A 325 24.40 9.48 12.23
C TYR A 325 25.59 10.34 11.76
N LYS A 326 26.72 9.68 11.56
CA LYS A 326 27.83 10.24 10.78
C LYS A 326 27.62 9.85 9.32
N THR A 327 28.16 10.66 8.42
CA THR A 327 28.15 10.42 6.97
C THR A 327 29.50 9.89 6.50
N GLU A 328 29.57 9.43 5.25
CA GLU A 328 30.78 8.89 4.62
C GLU A 328 31.40 7.68 5.34
N GLU A 329 30.57 6.86 6.01
CA GLU A 329 31.01 5.66 6.73
C GLU A 329 31.37 4.50 5.79
N TYR A 330 32.65 4.37 5.43
CA TYR A 330 33.15 3.26 4.59
C TYR A 330 33.67 2.08 5.43
N SER A 331 32.78 1.24 5.98
CA SER A 331 33.17 -0.04 6.62
C SER A 331 32.03 -1.06 6.71
N GLN A 332 32.35 -2.35 6.89
CA GLN A 332 31.35 -3.39 7.20
C GLN A 332 30.66 -3.17 8.57
N THR A 333 31.29 -2.38 9.44
CA THR A 333 30.79 -2.03 10.78
C THR A 333 30.07 -0.67 10.83
N ALA A 334 29.80 -0.05 9.68
CA ALA A 334 29.05 1.20 9.58
C ALA A 334 27.67 1.09 10.25
N LEU A 335 27.30 2.15 10.97
CA LEU A 335 25.96 2.34 11.53
C LEU A 335 25.06 2.94 10.45
N ASN A 336 25.54 3.96 9.74
CA ASN A 336 24.84 4.62 8.65
C ASN A 336 25.05 3.89 7.31
N LYS A 337 24.59 2.63 7.22
CA LYS A 337 24.85 1.74 6.09
C LYS A 337 24.36 2.22 4.72
N PHE A 338 23.45 3.20 4.69
CA PHE A 338 22.90 3.77 3.45
C PHE A 338 23.42 5.19 3.17
N ASN A 339 24.34 5.73 3.98
CA ASN A 339 24.81 7.11 3.93
C ASN A 339 23.66 8.15 3.90
N VAL A 340 22.71 8.00 4.82
CA VAL A 340 21.61 8.95 5.00
C VAL A 340 22.17 10.23 5.62
N ILE A 341 21.86 11.38 5.03
CA ILE A 341 22.28 12.69 5.53
C ILE A 341 21.30 13.14 6.62
N PRO A 342 21.71 13.33 7.89
CA PRO A 342 20.78 13.73 8.97
C PRO A 342 20.03 15.03 8.69
N GLU A 343 20.67 15.98 8.01
CA GLU A 343 20.11 17.27 7.60
C GLU A 343 19.03 17.14 6.49
N SER A 344 18.83 15.94 5.94
CA SER A 344 17.73 15.63 4.99
C SER A 344 16.51 14.99 5.65
N ILE A 345 16.54 14.74 6.97
CA ILE A 345 15.38 14.27 7.73
C ILE A 345 14.33 15.40 7.78
N PRO A 346 13.07 15.17 7.34
CA PRO A 346 12.10 16.25 7.18
C PRO A 346 11.47 16.64 8.52
N ASP A 347 11.44 17.94 8.84
CA ASP A 347 11.05 18.48 10.17
C ASP A 347 9.79 17.85 10.78
N TRP A 348 8.76 17.59 9.96
CA TRP A 348 7.47 17.03 10.44
C TRP A 348 7.61 15.72 11.21
N ILE A 349 8.66 14.92 10.97
CA ILE A 349 8.82 13.61 11.64
C ILE A 349 9.12 13.75 13.13
N PHE A 350 9.76 14.84 13.55
CA PHE A 350 10.13 15.05 14.95
C PHE A 350 8.89 15.38 15.81
N ASP A 351 7.92 16.12 15.27
CA ASP A 351 6.63 16.38 15.92
C ASP A 351 5.67 15.18 15.79
N PHE A 352 5.68 14.51 14.63
CA PHE A 352 4.81 13.38 14.36
C PHE A 352 5.17 12.13 15.18
N MET A 353 6.45 11.86 15.46
CA MET A 353 6.86 10.67 16.19
C MET A 353 6.46 10.75 17.68
N PRO A 354 5.52 9.92 18.18
CA PRO A 354 5.16 9.91 19.59
C PRO A 354 6.26 9.24 20.44
N SER A 355 6.28 9.51 21.75
CA SER A 355 7.18 8.83 22.69
C SER A 355 6.87 7.34 22.87
N ARG A 356 5.64 6.92 22.55
CA ARG A 356 5.20 5.53 22.50
C ARG A 356 4.54 5.28 21.15
N GLY A 357 5.11 4.36 20.38
CA GLY A 357 4.67 4.02 19.04
C GLY A 357 5.85 3.92 18.06
N GLY A 358 5.56 3.49 16.85
CA GLY A 358 6.55 3.33 15.80
C GLY A 358 5.95 2.66 14.56
N TYR A 359 6.69 2.68 13.45
CA TYR A 359 6.22 2.12 12.18
C TYR A 359 7.39 1.74 11.27
N PHE A 360 7.10 0.98 10.23
CA PHE A 360 8.02 0.81 9.11
C PHE A 360 7.89 1.99 8.15
N ILE A 361 9.00 2.68 7.86
CA ILE A 361 9.03 3.82 6.92
C ILE A 361 8.80 3.38 5.47
N GLY A 362 8.42 4.32 4.61
CA GLY A 362 7.97 4.04 3.25
C GLY A 362 9.01 3.44 2.30
N ASN A 363 10.29 3.77 2.44
CA ASN A 363 11.34 3.34 1.52
C ASN A 363 12.74 3.48 2.14
N VAL A 364 13.66 2.56 1.83
CA VAL A 364 15.10 2.69 2.13
C VAL A 364 15.91 2.28 0.91
N SER A 365 16.73 3.18 0.38
CA SER A 365 17.63 2.93 -0.75
C SER A 365 18.97 3.65 -0.53
N PRO A 366 19.99 3.47 -1.39
CA PRO A 366 21.26 4.21 -1.28
C PRO A 366 21.01 5.73 -1.20
N ALA A 367 21.62 6.38 -0.20
CA ALA A 367 21.49 7.80 0.14
C ALA A 367 20.04 8.32 0.34
N ARG A 368 19.07 7.45 0.65
CA ARG A 368 17.66 7.86 0.77
C ARG A 368 16.88 7.03 1.81
N MET A 369 16.19 7.74 2.69
CA MET A 369 15.07 7.21 3.48
C MET A 369 13.81 8.03 3.21
N ASP A 370 12.71 7.37 2.90
CA ASP A 370 11.40 8.00 2.76
C ASP A 370 10.62 7.79 4.06
N PHE A 371 10.64 8.82 4.91
CA PHE A 371 10.04 8.78 6.25
C PHE A 371 8.51 8.71 6.24
N ARG A 372 7.82 8.90 5.10
CA ARG A 372 6.36 8.89 5.07
C ARG A 372 5.80 7.56 5.59
N TRP A 373 4.75 7.65 6.41
CA TRP A 373 3.98 6.48 6.84
C TRP A 373 3.10 6.00 5.70
N PHE A 374 3.05 4.70 5.44
CA PHE A 374 2.17 4.07 4.45
C PHE A 374 1.31 3.01 5.13
N CYS A 375 -0.02 3.16 5.01
CA CYS A 375 -1.00 2.35 5.72
C CYS A 375 -0.92 0.87 5.36
N LEU A 376 -0.97 0.56 4.05
CA LEU A 376 -1.09 -0.81 3.55
C LEU A 376 0.16 -1.63 3.93
N GLY A 377 1.35 -1.07 3.71
CA GLY A 377 2.62 -1.71 4.06
C GLY A 377 2.72 -2.05 5.56
N ASN A 378 2.37 -1.12 6.44
CA ASN A 378 2.42 -1.34 7.89
C ASN A 378 1.40 -2.39 8.36
N PHE A 379 0.16 -2.36 7.85
CA PHE A 379 -0.84 -3.34 8.26
C PHE A 379 -0.61 -4.74 7.67
N ILE A 380 -0.09 -4.84 6.43
CA ILE A 380 0.37 -6.12 5.88
C ILE A 380 1.58 -6.66 6.65
N ALA A 381 2.48 -5.81 7.16
CA ALA A 381 3.58 -6.26 8.02
C ALA A 381 3.06 -6.94 9.31
N ILE A 382 1.97 -6.43 9.90
CA ILE A 382 1.30 -7.07 11.05
C ILE A 382 0.59 -8.37 10.61
N LEU A 383 -0.23 -8.33 9.56
CA LEU A 383 -1.05 -9.48 9.15
C LEU A 383 -0.21 -10.68 8.68
N SER A 384 0.98 -10.42 8.12
CA SER A 384 1.95 -11.44 7.69
C SER A 384 2.93 -11.90 8.77
N CYS A 385 2.82 -11.36 10.00
CA CYS A 385 3.78 -11.54 11.11
C CYS A 385 5.23 -11.16 10.76
N LEU A 386 5.43 -10.26 9.78
CA LEU A 386 6.70 -9.58 9.59
C LEU A 386 7.02 -8.75 10.85
N ALA A 387 6.10 -7.88 11.27
CA ALA A 387 6.23 -7.14 12.52
C ALA A 387 6.39 -8.11 13.71
N THR A 388 7.25 -7.76 14.67
CA THR A 388 7.25 -8.43 15.99
C THR A 388 5.99 -8.05 16.77
N GLY A 389 5.68 -8.76 17.86
CA GLY A 389 4.56 -8.38 18.74
C GLY A 389 4.70 -6.94 19.26
N GLU A 390 5.90 -6.56 19.72
CA GLU A 390 6.22 -5.19 20.17
C GLU A 390 6.01 -4.15 19.05
N GLN A 391 6.47 -4.44 17.83
CA GLN A 391 6.30 -3.54 16.68
C GLN A 391 4.84 -3.43 16.23
N ALA A 392 4.09 -4.53 16.30
CA ALA A 392 2.69 -4.57 15.91
C ALA A 392 1.80 -3.75 16.86
N GLU A 393 2.06 -3.83 18.18
CA GLU A 393 1.44 -2.93 19.16
C GLU A 393 1.87 -1.47 18.96
N ALA A 394 3.16 -1.21 18.75
CA ALA A 394 3.67 0.14 18.52
C ALA A 394 3.08 0.82 17.26
N ILE A 395 2.73 0.05 16.22
CA ILE A 395 2.00 0.58 15.05
C ILE A 395 0.57 0.99 15.42
N LEU A 396 -0.13 0.24 16.28
CA LEU A 396 -1.48 0.61 16.73
C LEU A 396 -1.46 1.74 17.76
N ASP A 397 -0.45 1.80 18.63
CA ASP A 397 -0.22 2.94 19.52
C ASP A 397 0.00 4.23 18.71
N LEU A 398 0.79 4.18 17.63
CA LEU A 398 0.94 5.31 16.71
C LEU A 398 -0.40 5.74 16.08
N VAL A 399 -1.26 4.79 15.68
CA VAL A 399 -2.58 5.08 15.08
C VAL A 399 -3.54 5.73 16.09
N GLU A 400 -3.45 5.39 17.38
CA GLU A 400 -4.20 6.08 18.44
C GLU A 400 -3.62 7.47 18.76
N GLU A 401 -2.30 7.57 18.96
CA GLU A 401 -1.58 8.81 19.30
C GLU A 401 -1.60 9.86 18.17
N ARG A 402 -1.84 9.43 16.92
CA ARG A 402 -1.94 10.28 15.71
C ARG A 402 -3.26 10.04 14.96
N TRP A 403 -4.35 9.88 15.72
CA TRP A 403 -5.66 9.58 15.16
C TRP A 403 -6.18 10.69 14.21
N GLU A 404 -5.98 11.97 14.52
CA GLU A 404 -6.44 13.05 13.63
C GLU A 404 -5.68 13.09 12.30
N GLU A 405 -4.38 12.80 12.33
CA GLU A 405 -3.51 12.76 11.15
C GLU A 405 -3.75 11.54 10.26
N LEU A 406 -3.94 10.36 10.86
CA LEU A 406 -4.01 9.08 10.14
C LEU A 406 -5.43 8.59 9.85
N ILE A 407 -6.42 9.01 10.66
CA ILE A 407 -7.84 8.68 10.50
C ILE A 407 -8.68 9.93 10.19
N GLY A 408 -8.56 10.98 11.02
CA GLY A 408 -9.36 12.20 10.90
C GLY A 408 -10.86 11.96 10.99
N GLU A 409 -11.60 12.44 10.01
CA GLU A 409 -13.07 12.29 9.83
C GLU A 409 -13.44 11.13 8.88
N MET A 410 -12.47 10.49 8.22
CA MET A 410 -12.70 9.39 7.29
C MET A 410 -11.51 8.41 7.25
N PRO A 411 -11.66 7.17 7.78
CA PRO A 411 -10.62 6.15 7.73
C PRO A 411 -10.32 5.71 6.28
N LEU A 412 -9.08 5.48 5.87
CA LEU A 412 -7.80 5.86 6.49
C LEU A 412 -6.93 6.60 5.49
N LYS A 413 -5.94 7.37 5.96
CA LYS A 413 -4.89 7.87 5.07
C LYS A 413 -4.16 6.73 4.36
N ILE A 414 -3.96 6.86 3.05
CA ILE A 414 -3.10 5.95 2.29
C ILE A 414 -1.63 6.12 2.67
N CYS A 415 -1.20 7.38 2.82
CA CYS A 415 0.09 7.76 3.36
C CYS A 415 0.01 9.09 4.13
N TYR A 416 1.02 9.37 4.95
CA TYR A 416 1.15 10.62 5.69
C TYR A 416 2.63 11.08 5.79
N PRO A 417 2.92 12.39 5.69
CA PRO A 417 2.04 13.48 5.23
C PRO A 417 1.89 13.51 3.70
N ALA A 418 1.04 14.41 3.20
CA ALA A 418 1.03 14.76 1.78
C ALA A 418 2.24 15.64 1.42
N MET A 419 2.79 15.42 0.23
CA MET A 419 3.78 16.31 -0.38
C MET A 419 3.11 17.60 -0.84
N GLU A 420 3.73 18.75 -0.57
CA GLU A 420 3.24 20.07 -0.94
C GLU A 420 4.27 20.88 -1.75
N ASN A 421 3.83 21.95 -2.41
CA ASN A 421 4.67 22.94 -3.08
C ASN A 421 5.73 22.31 -4.02
N GLN A 422 7.01 22.64 -3.80
CA GLN A 422 8.13 22.19 -4.64
C GLN A 422 8.37 20.67 -4.57
N GLU A 423 8.11 20.03 -3.43
CA GLU A 423 8.21 18.57 -3.30
C GLU A 423 7.18 17.89 -4.21
N TRP A 424 5.92 18.32 -4.16
CA TRP A 424 4.88 17.83 -5.08
C TRP A 424 5.26 18.01 -6.54
N GLN A 425 5.80 19.20 -6.92
CA GLN A 425 6.24 19.47 -8.30
C GLN A 425 7.34 18.50 -8.75
N ILE A 426 8.40 18.34 -7.96
CA ILE A 426 9.58 17.53 -8.30
C ILE A 426 9.24 16.03 -8.29
N VAL A 427 8.62 15.55 -7.21
CA VAL A 427 8.41 14.11 -6.98
C VAL A 427 7.29 13.57 -7.86
N THR A 428 6.15 14.25 -7.97
CA THR A 428 5.03 13.76 -8.81
C THR A 428 5.17 14.16 -10.28
N GLY A 429 5.94 15.20 -10.60
CA GLY A 429 5.94 15.81 -11.92
C GLY A 429 4.71 16.69 -12.17
N CYS A 430 4.28 17.43 -11.14
CA CYS A 430 3.07 18.26 -11.15
C CYS A 430 1.76 17.50 -11.44
N ASP A 431 1.62 16.27 -10.91
CA ASP A 431 0.45 15.41 -11.19
C ASP A 431 -0.86 16.01 -10.65
N PRO A 432 -1.83 16.41 -11.51
CA PRO A 432 -3.03 17.11 -11.11
C PRO A 432 -4.08 16.24 -10.38
N LYS A 433 -3.94 14.91 -10.38
CA LYS A 433 -4.78 14.00 -9.56
C LYS A 433 -4.24 13.87 -8.13
N ASN A 434 -2.91 13.99 -7.96
CA ASN A 434 -2.19 13.86 -6.69
C ASN A 434 -1.83 15.22 -6.05
N THR A 435 -2.75 16.20 -6.12
CA THR A 435 -2.58 17.47 -5.39
C THR A 435 -2.51 17.27 -3.87
N ARG A 436 -2.15 18.31 -3.09
CA ARG A 436 -2.08 18.23 -1.62
C ARG A 436 -3.33 17.54 -1.01
N TRP A 437 -3.12 16.55 -0.15
CA TRP A 437 -4.16 15.81 0.55
C TRP A 437 -5.25 15.23 -0.36
N SER A 438 -4.86 14.72 -1.54
CA SER A 438 -5.77 14.19 -2.58
C SER A 438 -5.26 12.91 -3.19
N TYR A 439 -6.18 11.97 -3.45
CA TYR A 439 -5.91 10.68 -4.10
C TYR A 439 -4.76 9.93 -3.40
N HIS A 440 -3.64 9.60 -4.06
CA HIS A 440 -2.51 8.94 -3.41
C HIS A 440 -1.71 9.86 -2.50
N ASN A 441 -1.79 11.19 -2.68
CA ASN A 441 -0.99 12.17 -1.95
C ASN A 441 -1.71 12.61 -0.66
N GLY A 442 -1.82 11.70 0.31
CA GLY A 442 -2.49 11.96 1.59
C GLY A 442 -4.03 12.00 1.53
N GLY A 443 -4.64 11.39 0.51
CA GLY A 443 -6.08 11.12 0.51
C GLY A 443 -6.48 10.07 1.55
N SER A 444 -7.74 10.11 1.98
CA SER A 444 -8.37 9.11 2.83
C SER A 444 -9.12 8.08 1.98
N TRP A 445 -8.87 6.79 2.18
CA TRP A 445 -9.34 5.69 1.33
C TRP A 445 -10.19 4.70 2.12
N PRO A 446 -11.52 4.63 1.89
CA PRO A 446 -12.41 3.76 2.67
C PRO A 446 -12.06 2.27 2.61
N VAL A 447 -11.51 1.81 1.48
CA VAL A 447 -11.04 0.42 1.31
C VAL A 447 -10.03 0.00 2.39
N LEU A 448 -9.23 0.91 2.94
CA LEU A 448 -8.20 0.57 3.94
C LEU A 448 -8.79 0.15 5.31
N LEU A 449 -10.09 0.38 5.55
CA LEU A 449 -10.76 0.04 6.80
C LEU A 449 -10.67 -1.47 7.14
N TRP A 450 -10.76 -2.36 6.15
CA TRP A 450 -10.69 -3.81 6.43
C TRP A 450 -9.31 -4.23 6.97
N LEU A 451 -8.24 -3.55 6.55
CA LEU A 451 -6.89 -3.78 7.07
C LEU A 451 -6.76 -3.32 8.52
N LEU A 452 -7.23 -2.10 8.83
CA LEU A 452 -7.25 -1.58 10.20
C LEU A 452 -8.00 -2.55 11.12
N VAL A 453 -9.20 -2.96 10.72
CA VAL A 453 -10.01 -3.90 11.50
C VAL A 453 -9.30 -5.24 11.66
N ALA A 454 -8.73 -5.80 10.59
CA ALA A 454 -8.00 -7.07 10.66
C ALA A 454 -6.81 -7.00 11.64
N VAL A 455 -6.01 -5.93 11.65
CA VAL A 455 -4.90 -5.80 12.61
C VAL A 455 -5.40 -5.55 14.03
N SER A 456 -6.43 -4.74 14.21
CA SER A 456 -7.06 -4.49 15.52
C SER A 456 -7.65 -5.76 16.14
N VAL A 457 -8.32 -6.62 15.36
CA VAL A 457 -8.84 -7.89 15.87
C VAL A 457 -7.69 -8.87 16.13
N LYS A 458 -6.66 -8.95 15.26
CA LYS A 458 -5.49 -9.82 15.47
C LYS A 458 -4.74 -9.50 16.77
N LEU A 459 -4.65 -8.23 17.14
CA LEU A 459 -3.96 -7.75 18.34
C LEU A 459 -4.90 -7.61 19.57
N GLY A 460 -6.17 -8.02 19.47
CA GLY A 460 -7.10 -7.94 20.61
C GLY A 460 -7.50 -6.52 21.01
N ARG A 461 -7.38 -5.55 20.10
CA ARG A 461 -7.73 -4.12 20.28
C ARG A 461 -8.94 -3.68 19.44
N PRO A 462 -10.11 -4.36 19.53
CA PRO A 462 -11.25 -4.11 18.66
C PRO A 462 -11.96 -2.76 18.90
N HIS A 463 -11.57 -1.99 19.93
CA HIS A 463 -12.10 -0.63 20.12
C HIS A 463 -11.63 0.34 19.03
N ILE A 464 -10.37 0.23 18.57
CA ILE A 464 -9.83 0.99 17.43
C ILE A 464 -10.68 0.74 16.18
N ALA A 465 -10.93 -0.54 15.89
CA ALA A 465 -11.77 -0.99 14.79
C ALA A 465 -13.21 -0.47 14.89
N ARG A 466 -13.86 -0.61 16.06
CA ARG A 466 -15.22 -0.10 16.28
C ARG A 466 -15.32 1.40 16.06
N ASN A 467 -14.39 2.18 16.62
CA ASN A 467 -14.36 3.64 16.46
C ASN A 467 -14.23 4.05 14.98
N ALA A 468 -13.37 3.37 14.20
CA ALA A 468 -13.19 3.65 12.78
C ALA A 468 -14.42 3.25 11.94
N VAL A 469 -15.04 2.11 12.22
CA VAL A 469 -16.29 1.67 11.55
C VAL A 469 -17.43 2.66 11.85
N GLU A 470 -17.65 3.01 13.12
CA GLU A 470 -18.69 3.97 13.53
C GLU A 470 -18.46 5.38 12.98
N LEU A 471 -17.20 5.76 12.72
CA LEU A 471 -16.88 7.01 12.04
C LEU A 471 -17.26 6.95 10.55
N MET A 472 -16.91 5.86 9.86
CA MET A 472 -17.21 5.68 8.44
C MET A 472 -18.71 5.53 8.16
N GLU A 473 -19.45 4.79 9.00
CA GLU A 473 -20.91 4.59 8.88
C GLU A 473 -21.71 5.89 8.88
N ARG A 474 -21.20 6.97 9.50
CA ARG A 474 -21.85 8.28 9.51
C ARG A 474 -22.05 8.87 8.11
N ARG A 475 -21.22 8.48 7.15
CA ARG A 475 -21.07 9.15 5.85
C ARG A 475 -21.02 8.23 4.63
N LEU A 476 -20.38 7.06 4.70
CA LEU A 476 -20.04 6.26 3.51
C LEU A 476 -21.24 6.01 2.57
N ALA A 477 -22.39 5.61 3.13
CA ALA A 477 -23.60 5.37 2.34
C ALA A 477 -24.32 6.67 1.91
N LYS A 478 -24.19 7.78 2.66
CA LYS A 478 -24.78 9.09 2.32
C LYS A 478 -24.02 9.79 1.19
N ASP A 479 -22.73 9.51 1.11
CA ASP A 479 -21.81 10.06 0.10
C ASP A 479 -21.73 9.15 -1.15
N ASP A 480 -22.61 8.14 -1.29
CA ASP A 480 -22.66 7.15 -2.38
C ASP A 480 -21.39 6.28 -2.55
N PHE A 481 -20.83 5.79 -1.45
CA PHE A 481 -19.63 4.92 -1.39
C PHE A 481 -18.45 5.41 -2.26
N PRO A 482 -17.84 6.58 -1.95
CA PRO A 482 -16.74 7.12 -2.73
C PRO A 482 -15.50 6.22 -2.79
N GLU A 483 -14.79 6.28 -3.91
CA GLU A 483 -13.43 5.76 -4.09
C GLU A 483 -12.44 6.31 -3.06
N TYR A 484 -12.45 7.63 -2.82
CA TYR A 484 -11.57 8.30 -1.87
C TYR A 484 -12.11 9.67 -1.41
N TYR A 485 -11.45 10.24 -0.39
CA TYR A 485 -11.77 11.50 0.26
C TYR A 485 -10.51 12.39 0.38
N ASP A 486 -10.70 13.70 0.31
CA ASP A 486 -9.65 14.72 0.26
C ASP A 486 -9.61 15.62 1.50
N GLY A 487 -8.47 16.30 1.67
CA GLY A 487 -8.18 17.22 2.76
C GLY A 487 -7.52 16.52 3.95
N LYS A 488 -6.91 17.33 4.85
CA LYS A 488 -6.11 16.83 5.98
C LYS A 488 -6.85 15.77 6.81
N THR A 489 -8.11 16.03 7.17
CA THR A 489 -8.96 15.08 7.92
C THR A 489 -9.83 14.16 7.04
N GLY A 490 -9.73 14.20 5.70
CA GLY A 490 -10.62 13.43 4.81
C GLY A 490 -12.07 13.96 4.77
N ARG A 491 -12.27 15.25 5.09
CA ARG A 491 -13.60 15.86 5.18
C ARG A 491 -14.35 15.94 3.84
N TYR A 492 -13.64 16.13 2.73
CA TYR A 492 -14.25 16.35 1.41
C TYR A 492 -14.31 15.05 0.61
N ILE A 493 -15.36 14.82 -0.19
CA ILE A 493 -15.36 13.73 -1.16
C ILE A 493 -14.25 14.00 -2.19
N GLY A 494 -13.53 12.96 -2.62
CA GLY A 494 -12.35 13.09 -3.46
C GLY A 494 -12.63 13.80 -4.79
N LYS A 495 -11.73 14.70 -5.20
CA LYS A 495 -11.90 15.63 -6.34
C LYS A 495 -12.26 14.97 -7.67
N GLN A 496 -11.82 13.72 -7.88
CA GLN A 496 -12.13 12.87 -9.03
C GLN A 496 -12.54 11.46 -8.56
N SER A 497 -13.14 11.37 -7.37
CA SER A 497 -13.61 10.11 -6.81
C SER A 497 -14.81 9.60 -7.60
N ARG A 498 -14.82 8.31 -7.93
CA ARG A 498 -16.04 7.64 -8.38
C ARG A 498 -16.98 7.34 -7.23
N LYS A 499 -18.28 7.32 -7.55
CA LYS A 499 -19.33 6.76 -6.69
C LYS A 499 -19.44 5.26 -6.88
N PHE A 500 -19.98 4.57 -5.88
CA PHE A 500 -20.16 3.11 -5.86
C PHE A 500 -18.87 2.38 -6.27
N GLN A 501 -17.74 2.81 -5.71
CA GLN A 501 -16.46 2.15 -5.91
C GLN A 501 -16.48 0.83 -5.11
N THR A 502 -16.34 -0.29 -5.81
CA THR A 502 -16.59 -1.63 -5.28
C THR A 502 -15.67 -1.97 -4.11
N TRP A 503 -14.40 -1.56 -4.13
CA TRP A 503 -13.50 -1.85 -3.01
C TRP A 503 -13.80 -1.05 -1.74
N SER A 504 -14.50 0.09 -1.83
CA SER A 504 -14.96 0.88 -0.68
C SER A 504 -16.16 0.20 -0.03
N VAL A 505 -17.10 -0.28 -0.86
CA VAL A 505 -18.22 -1.13 -0.46
C VAL A 505 -17.72 -2.42 0.20
N ALA A 506 -16.85 -3.17 -0.49
CA ALA A 506 -16.35 -4.46 -0.02
C ALA A 506 -15.43 -4.33 1.18
N GLY A 507 -14.59 -3.28 1.26
CA GLY A 507 -13.76 -3.01 2.43
C GLY A 507 -14.58 -2.77 3.70
N TYR A 508 -15.68 -2.02 3.59
CA TYR A 508 -16.64 -1.87 4.70
C TYR A 508 -17.31 -3.21 5.08
N LEU A 509 -17.74 -4.02 4.10
CA LEU A 509 -18.34 -5.33 4.38
C LEU A 509 -17.35 -6.29 5.08
N VAL A 510 -16.11 -6.41 4.60
CA VAL A 510 -15.08 -7.24 5.24
C VAL A 510 -14.77 -6.73 6.66
N ALA A 511 -14.71 -5.42 6.87
CA ALA A 511 -14.56 -4.83 8.19
C ALA A 511 -15.69 -5.23 9.16
N LYS A 512 -16.95 -5.16 8.73
CA LYS A 512 -18.08 -5.65 9.53
C LYS A 512 -17.95 -7.15 9.83
N MET A 513 -17.70 -7.98 8.83
CA MET A 513 -17.61 -9.45 8.98
C MET A 513 -16.45 -9.90 9.87
N LEU A 514 -15.35 -9.15 9.92
CA LEU A 514 -14.23 -9.40 10.84
C LEU A 514 -14.51 -8.99 12.29
N LEU A 515 -15.31 -7.93 12.51
CA LEU A 515 -15.79 -7.53 13.84
C LEU A 515 -16.87 -8.49 14.37
N ASP A 516 -17.77 -8.92 13.48
CA ASP A 516 -18.93 -9.75 13.85
C ASP A 516 -18.52 -11.23 14.06
N ASP A 517 -17.55 -11.74 13.29
CA ASP A 517 -16.88 -13.03 13.54
C ASP A 517 -15.34 -12.94 13.38
N PRO A 518 -14.59 -12.79 14.49
CA PRO A 518 -13.13 -12.82 14.51
C PRO A 518 -12.49 -14.08 13.90
N SER A 519 -13.22 -15.21 13.79
CA SER A 519 -12.70 -16.43 13.15
C SER A 519 -12.37 -16.25 11.67
N ASN A 520 -12.93 -15.21 11.04
CA ASN A 520 -12.63 -14.79 9.67
C ASN A 520 -11.18 -14.31 9.48
N LEU A 521 -10.46 -13.96 10.56
CA LEU A 521 -9.02 -13.64 10.50
C LEU A 521 -8.18 -14.76 9.85
N ARG A 522 -8.65 -16.01 9.90
CA ARG A 522 -8.00 -17.17 9.24
C ARG A 522 -7.77 -16.96 7.74
N ALA A 523 -8.59 -16.16 7.07
CA ALA A 523 -8.43 -15.85 5.65
C ALA A 523 -7.29 -14.85 5.40
N VAL A 524 -7.23 -13.79 6.20
CA VAL A 524 -6.37 -12.61 5.96
C VAL A 524 -5.03 -12.62 6.67
N SER A 525 -4.88 -13.36 7.78
CA SER A 525 -3.66 -13.34 8.58
C SER A 525 -2.92 -14.66 8.59
N LEU A 526 -1.59 -14.55 8.72
CA LEU A 526 -0.68 -15.66 8.98
C LEU A 526 -0.49 -15.85 10.50
N GLU A 527 -0.07 -17.04 10.89
CA GLU A 527 0.37 -17.37 12.24
C GLU A 527 1.83 -16.92 12.44
N ASP A 528 2.28 -16.76 13.68
CA ASP A 528 3.69 -16.50 13.98
C ASP A 528 4.40 -17.82 14.24
N ASP A 529 5.19 -18.28 13.27
CA ASP A 529 5.85 -19.58 13.32
C ASP A 529 7.10 -19.57 14.22
N GLY A 530 7.48 -18.41 14.80
CA GLY A 530 8.62 -18.23 15.71
C GLY A 530 10.02 -18.39 15.09
N HIS A 531 10.17 -19.24 14.07
CA HIS A 531 11.43 -19.68 13.48
C HIS A 531 12.01 -18.77 12.38
N ILE A 532 11.33 -17.66 12.06
CA ILE A 532 11.65 -16.79 10.91
C ILE A 532 12.59 -15.63 11.28
N ARG A 533 12.65 -15.26 12.57
CA ARG A 533 13.41 -14.09 13.04
C ARG A 533 14.81 -14.49 13.49
N GLU A 534 15.83 -14.00 12.80
CA GLU A 534 17.17 -13.93 13.40
C GLU A 534 17.21 -12.80 14.43
N PRO A 535 17.90 -12.96 15.57
CA PRO A 535 17.98 -11.91 16.57
C PRO A 535 18.69 -10.69 15.98
N VAL A 536 17.98 -9.55 15.93
CA VAL A 536 18.63 -8.26 15.70
C VAL A 536 19.67 -8.09 16.80
N LEU A 537 20.95 -8.05 16.42
CA LEU A 537 22.06 -7.89 17.35
C LEU A 537 21.98 -6.51 18.02
N LYS A 538 21.24 -6.44 19.15
CA LYS A 538 21.35 -5.38 20.14
C LYS A 538 22.77 -5.45 20.71
N ARG A 539 23.74 -4.83 20.02
CA ARG A 539 25.08 -4.60 20.57
C ARG A 539 24.89 -3.78 21.83
N SER A 540 25.21 -4.36 22.98
CA SER A 540 25.27 -3.64 24.25
C SER A 540 26.22 -2.45 24.10
N ASN A 541 25.82 -1.29 24.59
CA ASN A 541 26.71 -0.13 24.73
C ASN A 541 27.74 -0.38 25.86
N SER A 542 28.66 -1.31 25.63
CA SER A 542 29.92 -1.38 26.35
C SER A 542 30.87 -0.36 25.71
N CYS A 543 30.87 0.86 26.23
CA CYS A 543 31.92 1.84 25.92
C CYS A 543 33.31 1.27 26.28
N PRO A 544 34.33 1.50 25.45
CA PRO A 544 35.70 1.70 25.91
C PRO A 544 35.80 2.98 26.76
#